data_AF-A0A920HRB6-F1
#
_entry.id   AF-A0A920HRB6-F1
#
_cell.length_a   1.000
_cell.length_b   1.000
_cell.length_c   1.000
_cell.angle_alpha   90.00
_cell.angle_beta   90.00
_cell.angle_gamma   90.00
#
_symmetry.space_group_name_H-M   'P 1'
#
loop_
_entity.id
_entity.type
_entity.pdbx_description
1 polymer ?
#
loop_
_entity_poly.entity_id
_entity_poly.type
_entity_poly.pdbx_seq_one_letter_code
_entity_poly.pdbx_strand_id
1 'polypeptide(L)'
;MRVWPDWFNKLPIDLDSLPKVVTPGQTIGMLNNQDFLDLGFSKNLEVVAGTTDSIAAFLATGANKSGEAVTSIGTTLVVKTISDKAIFDKKIGIYSHRLGNRWLAGGASNVGGKILREKFNDRISELSTKINPDKLLNLNYYPLTS
;
A
#
# COMPACT_ATOMS: atom_id res chain seq x y z
N MET A 1 -15.06 -5.04 15.80
CA MET A 1 -14.75 -3.70 16.35
C MET A 1 -13.42 -3.22 15.79
N ARG A 2 -13.20 -1.89 15.71
CA ARG A 2 -11.93 -1.25 15.34
C ARG A 2 -11.21 -0.87 16.63
N VAL A 3 -10.35 -1.75 17.11
CA VAL A 3 -9.66 -1.59 18.41
C VAL A 3 -8.23 -2.08 18.28
N TRP A 4 -7.39 -1.64 19.20
CA TRP A 4 -6.06 -2.22 19.36
C TRP A 4 -6.18 -3.70 19.77
N PRO A 5 -5.29 -4.58 19.29
CA PRO A 5 -5.30 -5.98 19.67
C PRO A 5 -5.05 -6.18 21.17
N ASP A 6 -5.70 -7.17 21.79
CA ASP A 6 -5.60 -7.45 23.23
C ASP A 6 -4.17 -7.70 23.73
N TRP A 7 -3.25 -8.11 22.86
CA TRP A 7 -1.86 -8.32 23.24
C TRP A 7 -1.12 -7.01 23.57
N PHE A 8 -1.64 -5.85 23.15
CA PHE A 8 -1.12 -4.54 23.57
C PHE A 8 -1.17 -4.39 25.10
N ASN A 9 -2.11 -5.04 25.79
CA ASN A 9 -2.23 -5.01 27.25
C ASN A 9 -0.99 -5.59 27.97
N LYS A 10 -0.11 -6.30 27.24
CA LYS A 10 1.12 -6.90 27.77
C LYS A 10 2.35 -6.01 27.58
N LEU A 11 2.23 -4.92 26.82
CA LEU A 11 3.31 -3.98 26.60
C LEU A 11 3.38 -2.96 27.75
N PRO A 12 4.57 -2.45 28.10
CA PRO A 12 4.72 -1.41 29.10
C PRO A 12 4.35 -0.02 28.51
N ILE A 13 3.11 0.10 28.02
CA ILE A 13 2.56 1.32 27.44
C ILE A 13 1.22 1.62 28.10
N ASP A 14 0.90 2.91 28.19
CA ASP A 14 -0.44 3.34 28.57
C ASP A 14 -1.38 3.16 27.38
N LEU A 15 -2.40 2.30 27.53
CA LEU A 15 -3.37 2.04 26.47
C LEU A 15 -4.24 3.27 26.17
N ASP A 16 -4.44 4.16 27.13
CA ASP A 16 -5.22 5.39 26.94
C ASP A 16 -4.44 6.42 26.11
N SER A 17 -3.12 6.25 25.97
CA SER A 17 -2.28 7.06 25.10
C SER A 17 -2.39 6.68 23.62
N LEU A 18 -2.97 5.51 23.31
CA LEU A 18 -3.09 5.04 21.94
C LEU A 18 -4.19 5.82 21.20
N PRO A 19 -3.98 6.17 19.92
CA PRO A 19 -5.01 6.86 19.17
C PRO A 19 -6.21 5.94 18.94
N LYS A 20 -7.40 6.54 18.87
CA LYS A 20 -8.63 5.81 18.54
C LYS A 20 -8.51 5.23 17.13
N VAL A 21 -8.79 3.94 16.99
CA VAL A 21 -8.76 3.27 15.69
C VAL A 21 -10.06 3.58 14.92
N VAL A 22 -9.94 4.27 13.81
CA VAL A 22 -11.06 4.65 12.93
C VAL A 22 -10.90 4.02 11.55
N THR A 23 -11.99 3.98 10.77
CA THR A 23 -11.92 3.46 9.39
C THR A 23 -11.49 4.58 8.44
N PRO A 24 -10.57 4.35 7.49
CA PRO A 24 -10.27 5.34 6.46
C PRO A 24 -11.54 5.82 5.74
N GLY A 25 -11.63 7.13 5.49
CA GLY A 25 -12.83 7.76 4.96
C GLY A 25 -13.86 8.19 6.01
N GLN A 26 -13.66 7.85 7.28
CA GLN A 26 -14.50 8.35 8.38
C GLN A 26 -14.12 9.79 8.75
N THR A 27 -15.10 10.69 8.84
CA THR A 27 -14.90 12.04 9.38
C THR A 27 -14.50 11.96 10.86
N ILE A 28 -13.37 12.56 11.22
CA ILE A 28 -12.80 12.55 12.58
C ILE A 28 -13.04 13.87 13.33
N GLY A 29 -13.50 14.91 12.62
CA GLY A 29 -13.85 16.19 13.21
C GLY A 29 -13.86 17.30 12.15
N MET A 30 -14.03 18.53 12.63
CA MET A 30 -13.87 19.74 11.82
C MET A 30 -12.47 20.32 12.02
N LEU A 31 -11.98 21.05 11.03
CA LEU A 31 -10.71 21.77 11.11
C LEU A 31 -10.73 22.74 12.30
N ASN A 32 -9.81 22.51 13.24
CA ASN A 32 -9.67 23.32 14.45
C ASN A 32 -8.24 23.88 14.64
N ASN A 33 -7.34 23.63 13.68
CA ASN A 33 -5.96 24.09 13.76
C ASN A 33 -5.87 25.54 13.27
N GLN A 34 -5.36 26.42 14.14
CA GLN A 34 -5.33 27.87 13.92
C GLN A 34 -4.46 28.26 12.71
N ASP A 35 -3.32 27.61 12.48
CA ASP A 35 -2.44 27.92 11.35
C ASP A 35 -3.18 27.76 10.01
N PHE A 36 -3.98 26.71 9.88
CA PHE A 36 -4.81 26.52 8.68
C PHE A 36 -5.96 27.54 8.59
N LEU A 37 -6.58 27.90 9.72
CA LEU A 37 -7.63 28.93 9.72
C LEU A 37 -7.08 30.30 9.30
N ASP A 38 -5.88 30.65 9.78
CA ASP A 38 -5.19 31.90 9.44
C ASP A 38 -4.75 31.95 7.97
N LEU A 39 -4.50 30.79 7.35
CA LEU A 39 -4.31 30.64 5.90
C LEU A 39 -5.61 30.76 5.09
N GLY A 40 -6.75 30.96 5.74
CA GLY A 40 -8.06 31.17 5.10
C GLY A 40 -8.89 29.90 4.90
N PHE A 41 -8.50 28.76 5.47
CA PHE A 41 -9.32 27.56 5.42
C PHE A 41 -10.57 27.72 6.29
N SER A 42 -11.69 27.15 5.84
CA SER A 42 -12.96 27.21 6.59
C SER A 42 -12.91 26.32 7.83
N LYS A 43 -13.40 26.84 8.96
CA LYS A 43 -13.67 26.04 10.18
C LYS A 43 -14.72 24.95 9.98
N ASN A 44 -15.49 25.00 8.89
CA ASN A 44 -16.48 23.97 8.54
C ASN A 44 -15.87 22.86 7.67
N LEU A 45 -14.55 22.88 7.44
CA LEU A 45 -13.88 21.85 6.66
C LEU A 45 -13.78 20.56 7.47
N GLU A 46 -14.27 19.47 6.90
CA GLU A 46 -14.18 18.14 7.52
C GLU A 46 -12.76 17.60 7.43
N VAL A 47 -12.27 17.09 8.54
CA VAL A 47 -11.05 16.29 8.59
C VAL A 47 -11.46 14.83 8.53
N VAL A 48 -10.94 14.11 7.53
CA VAL A 48 -11.29 12.71 7.26
C VAL A 48 -10.09 11.82 7.52
N ALA A 49 -10.33 10.66 8.15
CA ALA A 49 -9.31 9.66 8.40
C ALA A 49 -8.65 9.21 7.09
N GLY A 50 -7.34 9.47 6.98
CA GLY A 50 -6.54 8.99 5.87
C GLY A 50 -6.28 7.48 5.93
N THR A 51 -5.51 7.01 4.96
CA THR A 51 -4.94 5.66 4.95
C THR A 51 -3.47 5.75 4.54
N THR A 52 -2.73 4.65 4.65
CA THR A 52 -1.34 4.59 4.19
C THR A 52 -1.28 4.78 2.67
N ASP A 53 -0.21 5.41 2.19
CA ASP A 53 0.10 5.64 0.78
C ASP A 53 -0.22 4.43 -0.13
N SER A 54 0.18 3.23 0.27
CA SER A 54 0.07 2.02 -0.52
C SER A 54 -1.35 1.44 -0.55
N ILE A 55 -2.23 1.83 0.38
CA ILE A 55 -3.67 1.50 0.35
C ILE A 55 -4.41 2.57 -0.46
N ALA A 56 -4.03 3.84 -0.32
CA ALA A 56 -4.58 4.93 -1.13
C ALA A 56 -4.30 4.70 -2.63
N ALA A 57 -3.07 4.35 -2.98
CA ALA A 57 -2.68 3.99 -4.35
C ALA A 57 -3.47 2.78 -4.88
N PHE A 58 -3.71 1.77 -4.03
CA PHE A 58 -4.55 0.63 -4.40
C PHE A 58 -5.99 1.09 -4.71
N LEU A 59 -6.59 1.88 -3.82
CA LEU A 59 -7.95 2.41 -4.01
C LEU A 59 -8.09 3.26 -5.27
N ALA A 60 -7.06 4.06 -5.60
CA ALA A 60 -7.03 4.89 -6.80
C ALA A 60 -7.08 4.08 -8.11
N THR A 61 -6.78 2.77 -8.09
CA THR A 61 -6.92 1.90 -9.28
C THR A 61 -8.37 1.58 -9.63
N GLY A 62 -9.30 1.79 -8.70
CA GLY A 62 -10.71 1.40 -8.86
C GLY A 62 -11.02 -0.06 -8.51
N ALA A 63 -10.01 -0.88 -8.16
CA ALA A 63 -10.21 -2.25 -7.69
C ALA A 63 -11.08 -2.26 -6.43
N ASN A 64 -12.19 -3.00 -6.46
CA ASN A 64 -13.20 -3.01 -5.41
C ASN A 64 -13.90 -4.35 -5.19
N LYS A 65 -13.52 -5.44 -5.86
CA LYS A 65 -14.11 -6.78 -5.67
C LYS A 65 -13.11 -7.78 -5.13
N SER A 66 -13.57 -8.69 -4.26
CA SER A 66 -12.75 -9.80 -3.77
C SER A 66 -12.23 -10.63 -4.95
N GLY A 67 -10.94 -10.95 -4.93
CA GLY A 67 -10.23 -11.58 -6.05
C GLY A 67 -9.57 -10.62 -7.03
N GLU A 68 -9.95 -9.34 -7.05
CA GLU A 68 -9.21 -8.33 -7.84
C GLU A 68 -7.86 -8.06 -7.19
N ALA A 69 -6.84 -7.97 -8.04
CA ALA A 69 -5.46 -7.75 -7.64
C ALA A 69 -4.85 -6.57 -8.37
N VAL A 70 -4.00 -5.84 -7.67
CA VAL A 70 -3.18 -4.76 -8.21
C VAL A 70 -1.73 -5.13 -7.99
N THR A 71 -0.95 -5.02 -9.07
CA THR A 71 0.51 -5.12 -9.02
C THR A 71 1.10 -3.74 -9.25
N SER A 72 1.99 -3.32 -8.35
CA SER A 72 2.81 -2.12 -8.53
C SER A 72 4.26 -2.55 -8.75
N ILE A 73 4.84 -2.09 -9.86
CA ILE A 73 6.23 -2.39 -10.23
C ILE A 73 7.01 -1.08 -10.18
N GLY A 74 7.68 -0.85 -9.05
CA GLY A 74 8.61 0.25 -8.86
C GLY A 74 10.03 -0.29 -8.73
N THR A 75 10.81 0.23 -7.77
CA THR A 75 12.10 -0.36 -7.38
C THR A 75 11.92 -1.82 -6.94
N THR A 76 10.85 -2.09 -6.21
CA THR A 76 10.36 -3.41 -5.80
C THR A 76 9.05 -3.72 -6.52
N LEU A 77 8.67 -5.00 -6.56
CA LEU A 77 7.36 -5.43 -6.99
C LEU A 77 6.48 -5.69 -5.78
N VAL A 78 5.24 -5.20 -5.81
CA VAL A 78 4.25 -5.43 -4.77
C VAL A 78 2.97 -5.93 -5.42
N VAL A 79 2.41 -7.01 -4.89
CA VAL A 79 1.10 -7.53 -5.28
C VAL A 79 0.16 -7.41 -4.09
N LYS A 80 -1.04 -6.87 -4.32
CA LYS A 80 -2.12 -6.83 -3.32
C LYS A 80 -3.41 -7.32 -3.96
N THR A 81 -4.15 -8.15 -3.25
CA THR A 81 -5.42 -8.74 -3.68
C THR A 81 -6.48 -8.47 -2.62
N ILE A 82 -7.69 -8.13 -3.05
CA ILE A 82 -8.83 -7.99 -2.14
C ILE A 82 -9.29 -9.37 -1.70
N SER A 83 -9.40 -9.57 -0.39
CA SER A 83 -9.83 -10.82 0.24
C SER A 83 -10.88 -10.54 1.32
N ASP A 84 -11.87 -11.42 1.45
CA ASP A 84 -12.89 -11.33 2.51
C ASP A 84 -12.33 -11.71 3.90
N LYS A 85 -11.19 -12.42 3.93
CA LYS A 85 -10.49 -12.80 5.15
C LYS A 85 -9.04 -12.35 5.14
N ALA A 86 -8.48 -12.11 6.32
CA ALA A 86 -7.06 -11.85 6.45
C ALA A 86 -6.27 -13.11 6.09
N ILE A 87 -5.17 -12.94 5.35
CA ILE A 87 -4.24 -14.00 4.97
C ILE A 87 -2.85 -13.56 5.45
N PHE A 88 -2.21 -14.42 6.24
CA PHE A 88 -0.87 -14.21 6.76
C PHE A 88 -0.08 -15.49 6.57
N ASP A 89 1.05 -15.40 5.87
CA ASP A 89 2.02 -16.48 5.79
C ASP A 89 3.43 -15.88 5.76
N LYS A 90 4.10 -15.94 6.92
CA LYS A 90 5.44 -15.39 7.10
C LYS A 90 6.47 -16.14 6.23
N LYS A 91 6.28 -17.43 5.96
CA LYS A 91 7.29 -18.24 5.23
C LYS A 91 7.43 -17.78 3.78
N ILE A 92 6.33 -17.32 3.19
CA ILE A 92 6.29 -16.82 1.81
C ILE A 92 6.03 -15.32 1.73
N GLY A 93 6.15 -14.59 2.86
CA GLY A 93 6.11 -13.13 2.90
C GLY A 93 4.72 -12.51 2.68
N ILE A 94 3.62 -13.26 2.91
CA ILE A 94 2.26 -12.73 2.78
C ILE A 94 1.81 -12.09 4.09
N TYR A 95 1.31 -10.86 3.98
CA TYR A 95 0.65 -10.12 5.05
C TYR A 95 -0.65 -9.49 4.55
N SER A 96 -1.50 -9.03 5.47
CA SER A 96 -2.77 -8.40 5.15
C SER A 96 -2.91 -7.03 5.81
N HIS A 97 -3.35 -6.05 5.01
CA HIS A 97 -3.83 -4.77 5.53
C HIS A 97 -5.35 -4.75 5.59
N ARG A 98 -5.91 -4.04 6.56
CA ARG A 98 -7.37 -3.88 6.67
C ARG A 98 -7.86 -2.90 5.61
N LEU A 99 -8.95 -3.25 4.91
CA LEU A 99 -9.64 -2.38 3.97
C LEU A 99 -11.16 -2.43 4.23
N GLY A 100 -11.65 -1.50 5.06
CA GLY A 100 -13.04 -1.55 5.52
C GLY A 100 -13.37 -2.91 6.15
N ASN A 101 -14.35 -3.63 5.60
CA ASN A 101 -14.72 -4.96 6.06
C ASN A 101 -13.94 -6.10 5.39
N ARG A 102 -13.09 -5.78 4.41
CA ARG A 102 -12.22 -6.72 3.69
C ARG A 102 -10.76 -6.51 4.07
N TRP A 103 -9.89 -7.20 3.35
CA TRP A 103 -8.46 -7.23 3.55
C TRP A 103 -7.74 -7.08 2.21
N LEU A 104 -6.59 -6.43 2.24
CA LEU A 104 -5.62 -6.42 1.15
C LEU A 104 -4.51 -7.38 1.52
N ALA A 105 -4.62 -8.62 1.04
CA ALA A 105 -3.60 -9.64 1.20
C ALA A 105 -2.54 -9.46 0.11
N GLY A 106 -1.27 -9.50 0.47
CA GLY A 106 -0.22 -9.21 -0.48
C GLY A 106 1.18 -9.53 0.03
N GLY A 107 2.13 -9.30 -0.85
CA GLY A 107 3.56 -9.48 -0.59
C GLY A 107 4.38 -8.54 -1.46
N ALA A 108 5.61 -8.31 -1.02
CA ALA A 108 6.59 -7.55 -1.77
C ALA A 108 7.75 -8.46 -2.17
N SER A 109 8.30 -8.23 -3.36
CA SER A 109 9.48 -8.90 -3.89
C SER A 109 10.51 -7.85 -4.31
N ASN A 110 11.79 -8.19 -4.14
CA ASN A 110 12.90 -7.37 -4.62
C ASN A 110 13.03 -7.40 -6.16
N VAL A 111 12.24 -8.25 -6.83
CA VAL A 111 12.13 -8.32 -8.29
C VAL A 111 11.31 -7.13 -8.81
N GLY A 112 11.90 -5.94 -8.86
CA GLY A 112 11.30 -4.75 -9.46
C GLY A 112 12.14 -4.18 -10.60
N GLY A 113 11.90 -2.92 -10.96
CA GLY A 113 12.65 -2.20 -11.98
C GLY A 113 14.09 -1.83 -11.59
N LYS A 114 14.48 -1.98 -10.32
CA LYS A 114 15.85 -1.66 -9.85
C LYS A 114 16.91 -2.42 -10.64
N ILE A 115 16.66 -3.69 -10.92
CA ILE A 115 17.60 -4.53 -11.65
C ILE A 115 17.86 -4.04 -13.08
N LEU A 116 16.86 -3.44 -13.73
CA LEU A 116 17.05 -2.88 -15.06
C LEU A 116 18.06 -1.74 -15.02
N ARG A 117 17.97 -0.87 -14.00
CA ARG A 117 18.93 0.21 -13.79
C ARG A 117 20.32 -0.31 -13.46
N GLU A 118 20.44 -1.32 -12.60
CA GLU A 118 21.74 -1.90 -12.25
C GLU A 118 22.43 -2.60 -13.44
N LYS A 119 21.66 -3.30 -14.29
CA LYS A 119 22.22 -4.04 -15.42
C LYS A 119 22.47 -3.19 -16.67
N PHE A 120 21.64 -2.18 -16.90
CA PHE A 120 21.62 -1.47 -18.18
C PHE A 120 21.84 0.04 -18.07
N ASN A 121 21.67 0.63 -16.89
CA ASN A 121 21.89 2.06 -16.60
C ASN A 121 21.38 2.99 -17.72
N ASP A 122 22.25 3.78 -18.35
CA ASP A 122 21.89 4.76 -19.39
C ASP A 122 21.44 4.11 -20.71
N ARG A 123 21.65 2.80 -20.88
CA ARG A 123 21.28 2.06 -22.10
C ARG A 123 19.82 1.64 -22.14
N ILE A 124 19.05 1.84 -21.07
CA ILE A 124 17.63 1.43 -21.02
C ILE A 124 16.84 2.03 -22.17
N SER A 125 17.01 3.34 -22.44
CA SER A 125 16.29 4.03 -23.52
C SER A 125 16.67 3.47 -24.89
N GLU A 126 17.96 3.24 -25.13
CA GLU A 126 18.46 2.64 -26.38
C GLU A 126 17.88 1.23 -26.59
N LEU A 127 17.95 0.38 -25.56
CA LEU A 127 17.49 -1.02 -25.63
C LEU A 127 15.97 -1.14 -25.74
N SER A 128 15.22 -0.22 -25.12
CA SER A 128 13.76 -0.22 -25.17
C SER A 128 13.21 0.01 -26.58
N THR A 129 13.96 0.67 -27.46
CA THR A 129 13.55 0.83 -28.87
C THR A 129 13.76 -0.45 -29.70
N LYS A 130 14.54 -1.41 -29.20
CA LYS A 130 14.90 -2.66 -29.89
C LYS A 130 14.09 -3.86 -29.43
N ILE A 131 13.22 -3.70 -28.43
CA ILE A 131 12.33 -4.76 -27.94
C ILE A 131 10.96 -4.65 -28.61
N ASN A 132 10.34 -5.80 -28.87
CA ASN A 132 8.93 -5.87 -29.20
C ASN A 132 8.15 -6.21 -27.93
N PRO A 133 7.41 -5.26 -27.32
CA PRO A 133 6.70 -5.48 -26.06
C PRO A 133 5.53 -6.47 -26.20
N ASP A 134 5.02 -6.70 -27.41
CA ASP A 134 3.89 -7.60 -27.66
C ASP A 134 4.33 -9.07 -27.84
N LYS A 135 5.64 -9.34 -27.86
CA LYS A 135 6.18 -10.68 -28.06
C LYS A 135 6.88 -11.18 -26.79
N LEU A 136 6.28 -12.19 -26.14
CA LEU A 136 6.92 -12.89 -25.04
C LEU A 136 8.16 -13.65 -25.53
N LEU A 137 9.29 -13.43 -24.84
CA LEU A 137 10.58 -14.06 -25.18
C LEU A 137 10.77 -15.43 -24.50
N ASN A 138 9.88 -15.82 -23.58
CA ASN A 138 9.93 -17.08 -22.83
C ASN A 138 11.28 -17.40 -22.17
N LEU A 139 12.04 -16.38 -21.79
CA LEU A 139 13.38 -16.53 -21.22
C LEU A 139 13.36 -16.98 -19.74
N ASN A 140 12.19 -16.99 -19.10
CA ASN A 140 11.96 -17.48 -17.73
C ASN A 140 12.98 -16.96 -16.70
N TYR A 141 13.39 -15.69 -16.80
CA TYR A 141 14.33 -15.08 -15.88
C TYR A 141 13.64 -14.67 -14.57
N TYR A 142 14.36 -14.84 -13.45
CA TYR A 142 13.99 -14.30 -12.15
C TYR A 142 14.96 -13.16 -11.79
N PRO A 143 14.64 -11.90 -12.12
CA PRO A 143 15.61 -10.83 -12.10
C PRO A 143 15.75 -10.25 -10.68
N LEU A 144 16.58 -10.92 -9.87
CA LEU A 144 17.02 -10.44 -8.56
C LEU A 144 18.31 -9.63 -8.67
N THR A 145 18.37 -8.51 -7.94
CA THR A 145 19.63 -7.83 -7.63
C THR A 145 20.42 -8.72 -6.67
N SER A 146 21.70 -8.94 -6.94
CA SER A 146 22.61 -9.70 -6.07
C SER A 146 22.75 -9.06 -4.70
#